data_AF-A0AA35W8S6-F1
#
_entry.id   AF-A0AA35W8S6-F1
#
_cell.length_a   1.000
_cell.length_b   1.000
_cell.length_c   1.000
_cell.angle_alpha   90.00
_cell.angle_beta   90.00
_cell.angle_gamma   90.00
#
_symmetry.space_group_name_H-M   'P 1'
#
loop_
_entity.id
_entity.type
_entity.pdbx_description
1 polymer ?
#
loop_
_entity_poly.entity_id
_entity_poly.type
_entity_poly.pdbx_seq_one_letter_code
_entity_poly.pdbx_strand_id
1 'polypeptide(L)'
;MSRSGKKKGGPGLGRAILKERNRGRRSQNGGSWLHTSELDDGLDWNKLNLRSVTEESQLDEFLRTAELAGTEFTAERLNVKVVDPSRPRGGLPSVEEEREIEKTHSRFRQFIGIPRR
;
A
#
# COMPACT_ATOMS: atom_id res chain seq x y z
N MET A 1 -56.87 23.57 35.50
CA MET A 1 -55.92 24.63 35.09
C MET A 1 -54.59 23.95 34.74
N SER A 2 -54.07 24.20 33.52
CA SER A 2 -52.68 24.04 32.97
C SER A 2 -51.72 22.99 33.57
N ARG A 3 -51.39 21.87 32.91
CA ARG A 3 -50.39 21.62 31.81
C ARG A 3 -48.90 21.94 32.12
N SER A 4 -48.06 20.88 32.14
CA SER A 4 -46.67 20.77 31.61
C SER A 4 -45.91 19.70 32.42
N GLY A 5 -45.20 18.68 31.92
CA GLY A 5 -44.89 18.23 30.57
C GLY A 5 -44.11 16.90 30.66
N LYS A 6 -44.52 15.91 29.85
CA LYS A 6 -43.91 14.58 29.78
C LYS A 6 -42.66 14.65 28.90
N LYS A 7 -41.44 14.52 29.46
CA LYS A 7 -40.25 14.26 28.65
C LYS A 7 -39.98 12.76 28.57
N LYS A 8 -40.39 12.16 27.43
CA LYS A 8 -39.91 10.86 26.97
C LYS A 8 -38.44 11.00 26.57
N GLY A 9 -37.52 10.76 27.49
CA GLY A 9 -36.12 10.54 27.15
C GLY A 9 -35.95 9.08 26.76
N GLY A 10 -35.65 8.79 25.49
CA GLY A 10 -35.27 7.45 25.03
C GLY A 10 -34.08 6.90 25.83
N PRO A 11 -33.71 5.61 25.66
CA PRO A 11 -32.53 5.06 26.32
C PRO A 11 -31.32 5.87 25.86
N GLY A 12 -30.93 6.84 26.68
CA GLY A 12 -29.83 7.72 26.36
C GLY A 12 -28.59 6.87 26.11
N LEU A 13 -27.89 7.15 25.03
CA LEU A 13 -26.67 6.46 24.63
C LEU A 13 -25.73 6.27 25.84
N GLY A 14 -25.58 7.29 26.70
CA GLY A 14 -24.81 7.20 27.93
C GLY A 14 -25.27 6.12 28.90
N ARG A 15 -26.58 5.93 29.09
CA ARG A 15 -27.13 4.84 29.93
C ARG A 15 -26.96 3.46 29.30
N ALA A 16 -27.02 3.38 27.97
CA ALA A 16 -26.80 2.12 27.24
C ALA A 16 -25.32 1.70 27.33
N ILE A 17 -24.39 2.62 27.07
CA ILE A 17 -22.93 2.41 27.18
C ILE A 17 -22.54 2.00 28.62
N LEU A 18 -23.10 2.67 29.63
CA LEU A 18 -22.84 2.31 31.04
C LEU A 18 -23.32 0.89 31.39
N LYS A 19 -24.45 0.45 30.84
CA LYS A 19 -24.96 -0.92 31.06
C LYS A 19 -24.14 -1.97 30.32
N GLU A 20 -23.70 -1.68 29.11
CA GLU A 20 -22.84 -2.57 28.30
C GLU A 20 -21.49 -2.80 28.97
N ARG A 21 -20.83 -1.71 29.41
CA ARG A 21 -19.56 -1.78 30.15
C ARG A 21 -19.67 -2.62 31.43
N ASN A 22 -20.79 -2.49 32.15
CA ASN A 22 -20.99 -3.21 33.41
C ASN A 22 -21.42 -4.67 33.21
N ARG A 23 -21.98 -5.04 32.05
CA ARG A 23 -22.27 -6.44 31.69
C ARG A 23 -20.99 -7.23 31.41
N GLY A 24 -20.02 -6.64 30.71
CA GLY A 24 -18.72 -7.27 30.45
C GLY A 24 -17.94 -7.58 31.74
N ARG A 25 -18.06 -6.75 32.78
CA ARG A 25 -17.37 -6.94 34.07
C ARG A 25 -18.04 -7.92 35.03
N ARG A 26 -19.35 -8.14 34.91
CA ARG A 26 -20.10 -9.01 35.85
C ARG A 26 -20.16 -10.47 35.42
N SER A 27 -19.81 -10.79 34.17
CA SER A 27 -19.89 -12.15 33.64
C SER A 27 -18.79 -13.11 34.16
N GLN A 28 -17.78 -12.60 34.88
CA GLN A 28 -16.68 -13.44 35.38
C GLN A 28 -16.70 -13.71 36.89
N ASN A 29 -17.61 -13.12 37.66
CA ASN A 29 -17.66 -13.34 39.12
C ASN A 29 -18.84 -14.25 39.49
N GLY A 30 -18.74 -15.50 39.08
CA GLY A 30 -19.65 -16.58 39.46
C GLY A 30 -18.87 -17.83 39.82
N GLY A 31 -18.09 -17.79 40.92
CA GLY A 31 -17.41 -18.99 41.43
C GLY A 31 -16.12 -18.70 42.16
N SER A 32 -16.24 -18.43 43.46
CA SER A 32 -15.33 -18.88 44.53
C SER A 32 -13.94 -19.39 44.12
N TRP A 33 -12.92 -18.52 44.13
CA TRP A 33 -11.66 -18.70 44.87
C TRP A 33 -10.72 -17.51 44.61
N LEU A 34 -10.75 -16.51 45.49
CA LEU A 34 -9.79 -15.40 45.45
C LEU A 34 -8.47 -15.86 46.09
N HIS A 35 -7.59 -16.49 45.32
CA HIS A 35 -6.22 -16.76 45.74
C HIS A 35 -5.22 -16.22 44.72
N THR A 36 -4.28 -15.45 45.27
CA THR A 36 -3.02 -14.91 44.72
C THR A 36 -3.11 -13.79 43.67
N SER A 37 -2.84 -12.57 44.17
CA SER A 37 -1.96 -11.56 43.57
C SER A 37 -1.98 -11.40 42.04
N GLU A 38 -3.01 -10.75 41.52
CA GLU A 38 -2.87 -9.97 40.29
C GLU A 38 -3.36 -8.55 40.61
N LEU A 39 -2.46 -7.78 41.23
CA LEU A 39 -2.57 -6.33 41.20
C LEU A 39 -2.44 -5.94 39.73
N ASP A 40 -3.50 -5.33 39.19
CA ASP A 40 -3.51 -4.65 37.89
C ASP A 40 -2.64 -3.40 38.00
N ASP A 41 -1.34 -3.61 38.17
CA ASP A 41 -0.33 -2.57 38.38
C ASP A 41 0.06 -1.95 37.04
N GLY A 42 -0.88 -1.77 36.10
CA GLY A 42 -0.70 -1.01 34.85
C GLY A 42 0.43 -1.46 33.92
N LEU A 43 1.07 -2.58 34.21
CA LEU A 43 2.37 -2.95 33.68
C LEU A 43 2.31 -4.34 33.02
N ASP A 44 1.33 -4.51 32.14
CA ASP A 44 1.19 -5.66 31.24
C ASP A 44 2.27 -5.61 30.15
N TRP A 45 3.55 -5.79 30.49
CA TRP A 45 4.64 -5.91 29.50
C TRP A 45 4.46 -7.11 28.55
N ASN A 46 3.53 -8.03 28.86
CA ASN A 46 3.26 -9.22 28.05
C ASN A 46 2.13 -9.02 27.01
N LYS A 47 1.51 -7.84 26.95
CA LYS A 47 0.62 -7.44 25.85
C LYS A 47 1.43 -6.63 24.84
N LEU A 48 2.30 -7.33 24.13
CA LEU A 48 3.06 -6.76 23.02
C LEU A 48 2.05 -6.33 21.95
N ASN A 49 1.65 -5.06 21.94
CA ASN A 49 0.81 -4.45 20.90
C ASN A 49 1.65 -4.31 19.61
N LEU A 50 2.09 -5.43 19.04
CA LEU A 50 2.77 -5.49 17.76
C LEU A 50 1.77 -5.18 16.66
N ARG A 51 1.55 -3.88 16.43
CA ARG A 51 0.86 -3.42 15.23
C ARG A 51 1.88 -3.42 14.12
N SER A 52 1.82 -4.44 13.25
CA SER A 52 2.61 -4.45 12.01
C SER A 52 2.19 -3.25 11.17
N VAL A 53 3.06 -2.25 11.09
CA VAL A 53 2.90 -1.09 10.21
C VAL A 53 3.62 -1.45 8.93
N THR A 54 2.86 -1.85 7.91
CA THR A 54 3.39 -2.31 6.61
C THR A 54 3.63 -1.16 5.63
N GLU A 55 3.23 0.06 6.00
CA GLU A 55 3.33 1.28 5.19
C GLU A 55 3.92 2.40 6.04
N GLU A 56 4.84 3.17 5.47
CA GLU A 56 5.42 4.33 6.16
C GLU A 56 4.34 5.39 6.39
N SER A 57 4.46 6.16 7.47
CA SER A 57 3.50 7.24 7.70
C SER A 57 3.63 8.28 6.58
N GLN A 58 2.51 8.89 6.17
CA GLN A 58 2.51 9.91 5.11
C GLN A 58 3.47 11.07 5.41
N LEU A 59 3.73 11.34 6.69
CA LEU A 59 4.69 12.34 7.13
C LEU A 59 6.13 11.88 6.90
N ASP A 60 6.47 10.64 7.25
CA ASP A 60 7.83 10.11 7.07
C ASP A 60 8.18 9.99 5.58
N GLU A 61 7.23 9.58 4.75
CA GLU A 61 7.36 9.57 3.28
C GLU A 61 7.62 10.99 2.74
N PHE A 62 6.89 11.98 3.24
CA PHE A 62 7.08 13.38 2.87
C PHE A 62 8.44 13.94 3.30
N LEU A 63 8.89 13.63 4.51
CA LEU A 63 10.19 14.10 5.01
C LEU A 63 11.36 13.46 4.24
N ARG A 64 11.29 12.17 3.93
CA ARG A 64 12.32 11.49 3.12
C ARG A 64 12.41 12.03 1.70
N THR A 65 11.27 12.32 1.07
CA THR A 65 11.26 12.92 -0.27
C THR A 65 11.78 14.36 -0.25
N ALA A 66 11.49 15.14 0.80
CA ALA A 66 12.05 16.48 0.99
C ALA A 66 13.57 16.46 1.25
N GLU A 67 14.06 15.50 2.05
CA GLU A 67 15.49 15.29 2.28
C GLU A 67 16.21 14.93 0.97
N LEU A 68 15.68 13.97 0.20
CA LEU A 68 16.24 13.60 -1.11
C LEU A 68 16.22 14.76 -2.10
N ALA A 69 15.19 15.61 -2.08
CA ALA A 69 15.09 16.79 -2.93
C ALA A 69 16.09 17.88 -2.54
N GLY A 70 16.49 17.96 -1.27
CA GLY A 70 17.49 18.90 -0.76
C GLY A 70 18.94 18.43 -0.96
N THR A 71 19.15 17.17 -1.36
CA THR A 71 20.47 16.67 -1.71
C THR A 71 20.77 16.89 -3.19
N GLU A 72 21.90 17.55 -3.49
CA GLU A 72 22.43 17.57 -4.85
C GLU A 72 22.95 16.17 -5.19
N PHE A 73 22.13 15.37 -5.89
CA PHE A 73 22.55 14.08 -6.42
C PHE A 73 23.70 14.29 -7.42
N THR A 74 24.94 14.12 -6.96
CA THR A 74 26.08 13.79 -7.81
C THR A 74 25.98 12.32 -8.19
N ALA A 75 24.90 11.94 -8.88
CA ALA A 75 24.89 10.69 -9.61
C ALA A 75 25.86 10.89 -10.78
N GLU A 76 27.10 10.39 -10.65
CA GLU A 76 28.00 10.26 -11.79
C GLU A 76 27.21 9.61 -12.92
N ARG A 77 26.89 10.40 -13.96
CA ARG A 77 26.00 10.01 -15.06
C ARG A 77 26.60 8.78 -15.72
N LEU A 78 26.11 7.59 -15.37
CA LEU A 78 26.41 6.39 -16.12
C LEU A 78 25.79 6.52 -17.51
N ASN A 79 26.59 7.00 -18.47
CA ASN A 79 26.44 6.90 -19.93
C ASN A 79 25.01 6.89 -20.50
N VAL A 80 24.12 7.77 -20.04
CA VAL A 80 22.80 7.94 -20.67
C VAL A 80 23.00 8.68 -21.99
N LYS A 81 23.02 7.93 -23.09
CA LYS A 81 22.98 8.49 -24.45
C LYS A 81 21.51 8.64 -24.86
N VAL A 82 21.01 9.87 -24.81
CA VAL A 82 19.71 10.21 -25.41
C VAL A 82 19.84 9.99 -26.92
N VAL A 83 19.05 9.08 -27.47
CA VAL A 83 19.03 8.81 -28.91
C VAL A 83 18.15 9.86 -29.56
N ASP A 84 18.76 10.79 -30.28
CA ASP A 84 18.03 11.74 -31.11
C ASP A 84 17.33 11.00 -32.26
N PRO A 85 15.99 11.08 -32.39
CA PRO A 85 15.26 10.43 -33.48
C PRO A 85 15.59 11.05 -34.85
N SER A 86 16.17 12.25 -34.87
CA SER A 86 16.57 12.97 -36.09
C SER A 86 17.96 12.56 -36.60
N ARG A 87 18.76 11.87 -35.78
CA ARG A 87 20.10 11.42 -36.17
C ARG A 87 20.02 9.93 -36.52
N PRO A 88 20.21 9.53 -37.79
CA PRO A 88 20.22 8.12 -38.14
C PRO A 88 21.44 7.47 -37.49
N ARG A 89 21.24 6.86 -36.31
CA ARG A 89 22.19 5.90 -35.75
C ARG A 89 21.81 4.55 -36.33
N GLY A 90 22.72 4.00 -37.14
CA GLY A 90 22.54 2.78 -37.94
C GLY A 90 21.88 1.65 -37.16
N GLY A 91 20.63 1.38 -37.49
CA GLY A 91 19.78 0.40 -36.83
C GLY A 91 18.39 0.32 -37.46
N LEU A 92 17.92 1.43 -38.05
CA LEU A 92 16.78 1.43 -38.96
C LEU A 92 17.29 1.49 -40.40
N PRO A 93 16.84 0.58 -41.28
CA PRO A 93 17.17 0.64 -42.70
C PRO A 93 16.59 1.92 -43.33
N SER A 94 17.27 2.43 -44.35
CA SER A 94 16.70 3.49 -45.19
C SER A 94 15.53 2.95 -46.02
N VAL A 95 14.65 3.82 -46.50
CA VAL A 95 13.50 3.42 -47.34
C VAL A 95 13.93 2.65 -48.60
N GLU A 96 15.14 2.92 -49.10
CA GLU A 96 15.70 2.21 -50.24
C GLU A 96 16.18 0.81 -49.84
N GLU A 97 16.89 0.69 -48.72
CA GLU A 97 17.35 -0.58 -48.16
C GLU A 97 16.17 -1.50 -47.81
N GLU A 98 15.08 -0.96 -47.26
CA GLU A 98 13.85 -1.71 -46.97
C GLU A 98 13.28 -2.38 -48.22
N ARG A 99 13.25 -1.65 -49.35
CA ARG A 99 12.76 -2.20 -50.64
C ARG A 99 13.67 -3.29 -51.17
N GLU A 100 14.98 -3.18 -50.98
CA GLU A 100 15.93 -4.21 -51.40
C GLU A 100 15.81 -5.48 -50.54
N ILE A 101 15.64 -5.31 -49.23
CA ILE A 101 15.38 -6.41 -48.29
C ILE A 101 14.09 -7.13 -48.69
N GLU A 102 13.02 -6.40 -49.00
CA GLU A 102 11.73 -6.98 -49.39
C GLU A 102 11.85 -7.79 -50.70
N LYS A 103 12.52 -7.24 -51.72
CA LYS A 103 12.79 -7.95 -52.99
C LYS A 103 13.62 -9.22 -52.77
N THR A 104 14.60 -9.15 -51.88
CA THR A 104 15.47 -10.30 -51.55
C THR A 104 14.66 -11.38 -50.84
N HIS A 105 13.85 -10.99 -49.87
CA HIS A 105 12.98 -11.89 -49.13
C HIS A 105 11.93 -12.56 -50.04
N SER A 106 11.33 -11.83 -50.98
CA SER A 106 10.39 -12.40 -51.95
C SER A 106 11.06 -13.41 -52.89
N ARG A 107 12.29 -13.13 -53.33
CA ARG A 107 13.07 -14.03 -54.20
C ARG A 107 13.39 -15.36 -53.51
N PHE A 108 13.80 -15.32 -52.24
CA PHE A 108 14.23 -16.52 -51.51
C PHE A 108 13.11 -17.18 -50.69
N ARG A 109 11.87 -16.73 -50.81
CA ARG A 109 10.73 -17.25 -50.06
C ARG A 109 10.55 -18.77 -50.18
N GLN A 110 10.89 -19.35 -51.34
CA GLN A 110 10.82 -20.79 -51.58
C GLN A 110 11.81 -21.61 -50.75
N PHE A 111 12.95 -21.02 -50.36
CA PHE A 111 13.98 -21.67 -49.54
C PHE A 111 13.73 -21.53 -48.03
N ILE A 112 12.89 -20.58 -47.62
CA ILE A 112 12.62 -20.27 -46.20
C ILE A 112 11.51 -21.16 -45.61
N GLY A 113 10.84 -21.97 -46.44
CA GLY A 113 9.80 -22.90 -46.01
C GLY A 113 10.36 -24.24 -45.52
N ILE A 114 9.98 -24.66 -44.31
CA ILE A 114 10.21 -26.04 -43.85
C ILE A 114 9.24 -26.97 -44.59
N PRO A 115 9.69 -28.11 -45.16
CA PRO A 115 8.81 -29.06 -45.83
C PRO A 115 7.71 -29.55 -44.88
N ARG A 116 6.45 -29.46 -45.31
CA ARG A 116 5.32 -30.06 -44.59
C ARG A 116 5.18 -31.52 -45.00
N ARG A 117 4.98 -32.40 -44.01
CA ARG A 117 4.73 -33.84 -44.18
C ARG A 117 3.23 -34.10 -44.39
#